data_AF-A0A3B4VF35-F1
#
_entry.id   AF-A0A3B4VF35-F1
#
_cell.length_a   1.000
_cell.length_b   1.000
_cell.length_c   1.000
_cell.angle_alpha   90.00
_cell.angle_beta   90.00
_cell.angle_gamma   90.00
#
_symmetry.space_group_name_H-M   'P 1'
#
loop_
_entity.id
_entity.type
_entity.pdbx_description
1 polymer ?
#
loop_
_entity_poly.entity_id
_entity_poly.type
_entity_poly.pdbx_seq_one_letter_code
_entity_poly.pdbx_strand_id
1 'polypeptide(L)'
;EQDLVKEFVALSTRDRIRAIRDLPMSFEEKKHIRLLSQFFRRCGYSIRSARQTLELWQGIMKEIGGKFGTSVLSYFVFLKWLLMFNIFSFLVNFGFITIPLLVYDPLPNIPPNVSFRGLEILTGAGYFNHTVMYYGGYSNETLVGLVEYNMQLAYFFTIAVYMVLCGLALIFSMARSFKTNYVLAESTSNGAWQLLCSWDFSITNERAVRQRKSNLRVQLKESLSEKAQMELLTLSEKLKHFGVHLGSWLLSTGLAVGCGASIYYLCQYEQQEAETLLVPFVVSLMNLVVPLFYSLFYKFEHYSSQRTQIYALVVRNVLLRMSILGVLCFYWMNVVAKKFSCWESRVGQALYRLVIVDFLFLMLGSFFGEFLSNVIGTRLLPRLGVPEFDIARNVLELIYAQTLAWIGIYFSPLLPAIQIVKFFILFYLKKVSLTQNCQPPRRTGRAAQMHTTFIALLFFPFFVGALSMVAYTSWSLTPSEQCGPFRGLNNTFSVVGVWIDDLEEIPGSQWVVWIYQHVIRSELFYFLITLIILVIMYIFWQVTQGRKDLIGLLRQQIVNVSV
;
A
#
# COMPACT_ATOMS: atom_id res chain seq x y z
N GLU A 1 26.94 25.71 -19.71
CA GLU A 1 27.73 24.84 -18.81
C GLU A 1 27.00 23.55 -18.39
N GLN A 2 25.77 23.61 -17.88
CA GLN A 2 25.06 22.43 -17.34
C GLN A 2 24.76 21.33 -18.38
N ASP A 3 24.39 21.68 -19.62
CA ASP A 3 24.14 20.67 -20.67
C ASP A 3 25.43 19.99 -21.16
N LEU A 4 26.52 20.75 -21.23
CA LEU A 4 27.87 20.25 -21.53
C LEU A 4 28.33 19.20 -20.50
N VAL A 5 28.04 19.41 -19.21
CA VAL A 5 28.39 18.47 -18.15
C VAL A 5 27.60 17.16 -18.28
N LYS A 6 26.30 17.22 -18.63
CA LYS A 6 25.50 16.01 -18.87
C LYS A 6 26.05 15.17 -20.02
N GLU A 7 26.44 15.82 -21.11
CA GLU A 7 27.01 15.16 -22.29
C GLU A 7 28.35 14.50 -21.97
N PHE A 8 29.21 15.16 -21.19
CA PHE A 8 30.48 14.60 -20.73
C PHE A 8 30.35 13.46 -19.72
N VAL A 9 29.29 13.40 -18.92
CA VAL A 9 29.06 12.30 -17.97
C VAL A 9 28.72 10.99 -18.70
N ALA A 10 28.13 11.07 -19.90
CA ALA A 10 27.77 9.91 -20.73
C ALA A 10 28.96 9.33 -21.53
N LEU A 11 30.01 10.11 -21.76
CA LEU A 11 31.16 9.75 -22.57
C LEU A 11 32.18 8.84 -21.85
N SER A 12 32.92 8.04 -22.64
CA SER A 12 34.04 7.24 -22.12
C SER A 12 35.12 8.14 -21.52
N THR A 13 35.92 7.62 -20.59
CA THR A 13 36.96 8.42 -19.91
C THR A 13 37.96 9.04 -20.90
N ARG A 14 38.26 8.36 -22.01
CA ARG A 14 39.18 8.85 -23.05
C ARG A 14 38.53 9.92 -23.92
N ASP A 15 37.29 9.71 -24.31
CA ASP A 15 36.58 10.62 -25.23
C ASP A 15 36.20 11.91 -24.52
N ARG A 16 35.87 11.83 -23.22
CA ARG A 16 35.67 13.01 -22.37
C ARG A 16 36.93 13.87 -22.23
N ILE A 17 38.10 13.25 -22.04
CA ILE A 17 39.36 14.01 -21.90
C ILE A 17 39.71 14.71 -23.22
N ARG A 18 39.45 14.06 -24.37
CA ARG A 18 39.59 14.68 -25.69
C ARG A 18 38.60 15.84 -25.86
N ALA A 19 37.33 15.59 -25.64
CA ALA A 19 36.29 16.60 -25.86
C ALA A 19 36.40 17.82 -24.90
N ILE A 20 36.87 17.65 -23.66
CA ILE A 20 37.16 18.78 -22.76
C ILE A 20 38.40 19.58 -23.22
N ARG A 21 39.37 18.93 -23.86
CA ARG A 21 40.58 19.58 -24.37
C ARG A 21 40.26 20.48 -25.56
N ASP A 22 39.37 20.03 -26.44
CA ASP A 22 39.02 20.68 -27.71
C ASP A 22 38.07 21.89 -27.55
N LEU A 23 37.60 22.19 -26.33
CA LEU A 23 36.72 23.33 -26.07
C LEU A 23 37.47 24.68 -26.15
N PRO A 24 36.88 25.74 -26.72
CA PRO A 24 37.45 27.09 -26.73
C PRO A 24 37.15 27.82 -25.40
N MET A 25 37.71 27.34 -24.29
CA MET A 25 37.53 27.90 -22.93
C MET A 25 38.85 28.00 -22.18
N SER A 26 38.88 28.79 -21.10
CA SER A 26 40.06 28.98 -20.26
C SER A 26 40.47 27.70 -19.52
N PHE A 27 41.73 27.62 -19.07
CA PHE A 27 42.24 26.42 -18.39
C PHE A 27 41.51 26.13 -17.07
N GLU A 28 41.15 27.16 -16.31
CA GLU A 28 40.42 26.98 -15.04
C GLU A 28 38.97 26.53 -15.25
N GLU A 29 38.27 27.04 -16.27
CA GLU A 29 36.94 26.54 -16.63
C GLU A 29 36.97 25.07 -17.07
N LYS A 30 37.97 24.67 -17.87
CA LYS A 30 38.17 23.25 -18.24
C LYS A 30 38.42 22.36 -17.04
N LYS A 31 39.19 22.84 -16.05
CA LYS A 31 39.47 22.12 -14.79
C LYS A 31 38.22 21.99 -13.93
N HIS A 32 37.42 23.05 -13.83
CA HIS A 32 36.15 23.06 -13.11
C HIS A 32 35.15 22.05 -13.72
N ILE A 33 34.94 22.08 -15.04
CA ILE A 33 34.05 21.13 -15.75
C ILE A 33 34.54 19.68 -15.61
N ARG A 34 35.85 19.46 -15.62
CA ARG A 34 36.43 18.12 -15.41
C ARG A 34 36.16 17.60 -14.00
N LEU A 35 36.32 18.43 -12.97
CA LEU A 35 36.01 18.09 -11.57
C LEU A 35 34.52 17.79 -11.40
N LEU A 36 33.65 18.65 -11.93
CA LEU A 36 32.20 18.50 -11.84
C LEU A 36 31.72 17.21 -12.52
N SER A 37 32.19 16.93 -13.75
CA SER A 37 31.84 15.70 -14.48
C SER A 37 32.38 14.42 -13.82
N GLN A 38 33.54 14.48 -13.15
CA GLN A 38 34.07 13.38 -12.35
C GLN A 38 33.24 13.15 -11.10
N PHE A 39 32.85 14.22 -10.40
CA PHE A 39 31.98 14.15 -9.23
C PHE A 39 30.62 13.54 -9.55
N PHE A 40 29.92 14.03 -10.57
CA PHE A 40 28.63 13.48 -11.00
C PHE A 40 28.71 12.02 -11.43
N ARG A 41 29.78 11.61 -12.13
CA ARG A 41 29.97 10.21 -12.54
C ARG A 41 30.31 9.30 -11.36
N ARG A 42 31.14 9.77 -10.40
CA ARG A 42 31.49 9.01 -9.18
C ARG A 42 30.26 8.86 -8.28
N CYS A 43 29.45 9.90 -8.15
CA CYS A 43 28.14 9.85 -7.51
C CYS A 43 27.21 8.86 -8.24
N GLY A 44 27.11 8.92 -9.56
CA GLY A 44 26.30 8.00 -10.36
C GLY A 44 26.73 6.52 -10.25
N TYR A 45 28.04 6.24 -10.22
CA TYR A 45 28.56 4.90 -9.95
C TYR A 45 28.29 4.45 -8.52
N SER A 46 28.45 5.33 -7.53
CA SER A 46 28.13 5.03 -6.13
C SER A 46 26.64 4.71 -5.97
N ILE A 47 25.75 5.47 -6.62
CA ILE A 47 24.31 5.22 -6.63
C ILE A 47 23.97 3.90 -7.36
N ARG A 48 24.61 3.59 -8.49
CA ARG A 48 24.41 2.32 -9.20
C ARG A 48 24.92 1.12 -8.40
N SER A 49 26.08 1.26 -7.77
CA SER A 49 26.66 0.23 -6.91
C SER A 49 25.80 0.03 -5.66
N ALA A 50 25.40 1.12 -5.00
CA ALA A 50 24.43 1.10 -3.90
C ALA A 50 23.13 0.42 -4.31
N ARG A 51 22.61 0.68 -5.52
CA ARG A 51 21.42 0.04 -6.08
C ARG A 51 21.61 -1.46 -6.35
N GLN A 52 22.79 -1.89 -6.80
CA GLN A 52 23.13 -3.30 -6.97
C GLN A 52 23.29 -4.02 -5.62
N THR A 53 23.87 -3.37 -4.61
CA THR A 53 23.88 -3.88 -3.23
C THR A 53 22.49 -3.82 -2.56
N LEU A 54 21.61 -2.90 -2.98
CA LEU A 54 20.21 -2.82 -2.58
C LEU A 54 19.30 -3.81 -3.33
N GLU A 55 19.85 -4.73 -4.13
CA GLU A 55 19.12 -5.91 -4.62
C GLU A 55 18.84 -6.92 -3.48
N LEU A 56 18.32 -6.40 -2.36
CA LEU A 56 17.82 -7.16 -1.22
C LEU A 56 16.95 -8.31 -1.74
N TRP A 57 17.36 -9.52 -1.34
CA TRP A 57 16.65 -10.78 -1.55
C TRP A 57 16.43 -11.24 -3.00
N GLN A 58 17.15 -10.70 -3.98
CA GLN A 58 17.00 -11.14 -5.38
C GLN A 58 17.27 -12.63 -5.57
N GLY A 59 18.31 -13.17 -4.92
CA GLY A 59 18.61 -14.60 -4.92
C GLY A 59 17.50 -15.45 -4.28
N ILE A 60 17.02 -15.03 -3.10
CA ILE A 60 15.95 -15.72 -2.37
C ILE A 60 14.64 -15.71 -3.18
N MET A 61 14.28 -14.57 -3.76
CA MET A 61 13.09 -14.46 -4.61
C MET A 61 13.21 -15.32 -5.88
N LYS A 62 14.39 -15.40 -6.49
CA LYS A 62 14.63 -16.29 -7.65
C LYS A 62 14.47 -17.76 -7.25
N GLU A 63 14.95 -18.14 -6.07
CA GLU A 63 14.76 -19.49 -5.53
C GLU A 63 13.29 -19.80 -5.27
N ILE A 64 12.56 -18.90 -4.59
CA ILE A 64 11.13 -19.04 -4.31
C ILE A 64 10.34 -19.13 -5.61
N GLY A 65 10.62 -18.26 -6.58
CA GLY A 65 9.96 -18.28 -7.89
C GLY A 65 10.23 -19.57 -8.66
N GLY A 66 11.42 -20.14 -8.54
CA GLY A 66 11.77 -21.42 -9.15
C GLY A 66 11.08 -22.62 -8.51
N LYS A 67 10.93 -22.63 -7.17
CA LYS A 67 10.36 -23.77 -6.42
C LYS A 67 8.84 -23.72 -6.28
N PHE A 68 8.27 -22.54 -5.99
CA PHE A 68 6.85 -22.36 -5.64
C PHE A 68 6.05 -21.64 -6.74
N GLY A 69 6.72 -21.16 -7.79
CA GLY A 69 6.10 -20.54 -8.94
C GLY A 69 5.99 -19.02 -8.85
N THR A 70 5.62 -18.42 -9.98
CA THR A 70 5.57 -16.98 -10.19
C THR A 70 4.47 -16.29 -9.39
N SER A 71 3.40 -17.00 -9.05
CA SER A 71 2.28 -16.52 -8.24
C SER A 71 2.71 -16.14 -6.81
N VAL A 72 3.49 -17.02 -6.16
CA VAL A 72 4.04 -16.79 -4.82
C VAL A 72 5.12 -15.73 -4.86
N LEU A 73 5.94 -15.71 -5.92
CA LEU A 73 6.91 -14.64 -6.16
C LEU A 73 6.25 -13.25 -6.19
N SER A 74 5.06 -13.09 -6.80
CA SER A 74 4.34 -11.82 -6.83
C SER A 74 4.04 -11.26 -5.42
N TYR A 75 3.80 -12.12 -4.42
CA TYR A 75 3.63 -11.69 -3.03
C TYR A 75 4.92 -11.09 -2.45
N PHE A 76 6.06 -11.77 -2.61
CA PHE A 76 7.35 -11.27 -2.09
C PHE A 76 7.82 -10.01 -2.82
N VAL A 77 7.54 -9.91 -4.12
CA VAL A 77 7.79 -8.67 -4.89
C VAL A 77 6.94 -7.52 -4.35
N PHE A 78 5.66 -7.78 -4.06
CA PHE A 78 4.76 -6.78 -3.48
C PHE A 78 5.20 -6.37 -2.05
N LEU A 79 5.59 -7.32 -1.21
CA LEU A 79 6.15 -7.06 0.12
C LEU A 79 7.43 -6.22 0.05
N LYS A 80 8.35 -6.54 -0.86
CA LYS A 80 9.56 -5.74 -1.09
C LYS A 80 9.21 -4.32 -1.58
N TRP A 81 8.22 -4.19 -2.46
CA TRP A 81 7.75 -2.88 -2.92
C TRP A 81 7.21 -2.04 -1.75
N LEU A 82 6.40 -2.61 -0.86
CA LEU A 82 5.92 -1.94 0.35
C LEU A 82 7.04 -1.58 1.32
N LEU A 83 8.04 -2.45 1.49
CA LEU A 83 9.22 -2.14 2.30
C LEU A 83 9.95 -0.90 1.76
N MET A 84 10.24 -0.88 0.46
CA MET A 84 10.88 0.29 -0.18
C MET A 84 10.03 1.55 -0.08
N PHE A 85 8.70 1.39 -0.17
CA PHE A 85 7.75 2.49 0.00
C PHE A 85 7.82 3.08 1.43
N ASN A 86 7.90 2.24 2.47
CA ASN A 86 8.03 2.71 3.85
C ASN A 86 9.41 3.28 4.15
N ILE A 87 10.49 2.78 3.51
CA ILE A 87 11.82 3.40 3.59
C ILE A 87 11.77 4.82 3.04
N PHE A 88 11.16 5.01 1.86
CA PHE A 88 10.98 6.35 1.29
C PHE A 88 10.15 7.26 2.22
N SER A 89 9.04 6.74 2.75
CA SER A 89 8.19 7.43 3.72
C SER A 89 8.96 7.87 4.97
N PHE A 90 9.74 6.97 5.56
CA PHE A 90 10.59 7.26 6.71
C PHE A 90 11.61 8.34 6.39
N LEU A 91 12.33 8.24 5.26
CA LEU A 91 13.35 9.23 4.89
C LEU A 91 12.77 10.64 4.72
N VAL A 92 11.58 10.77 4.14
CA VAL A 92 10.90 12.07 3.99
C VAL A 92 10.50 12.62 5.35
N ASN A 93 9.80 11.84 6.18
CA ASN A 93 9.28 12.34 7.46
C ASN A 93 10.39 12.56 8.49
N PHE A 94 11.32 11.60 8.61
CA PHE A 94 12.48 11.74 9.47
C PHE A 94 13.35 12.90 9.02
N GLY A 95 13.60 13.03 7.72
CA GLY A 95 14.47 14.05 7.15
C GLY A 95 13.96 15.48 7.35
N PHE A 96 12.69 15.74 7.03
CA PHE A 96 12.13 17.09 7.06
C PHE A 96 11.50 17.45 8.40
N ILE A 97 10.95 16.51 9.16
CA ILE A 97 10.24 16.83 10.40
C ILE A 97 11.11 16.51 11.62
N THR A 98 11.64 15.28 11.69
CA THR A 98 12.30 14.80 12.91
C THR A 98 13.72 15.32 13.09
N ILE A 99 14.54 15.37 12.02
CA ILE A 99 15.94 15.83 12.10
C ILE A 99 16.04 17.29 12.58
N PRO A 100 15.30 18.27 12.01
CA PRO A 100 15.41 19.67 12.45
C PRO A 100 15.10 19.83 13.94
N LEU A 101 14.10 19.11 14.44
CA LEU A 101 13.76 19.12 15.86
C LEU A 101 14.86 18.52 16.74
N LEU A 102 15.41 17.35 16.37
CA LEU A 102 16.47 16.69 17.15
C LEU A 102 17.81 17.44 17.14
N VAL A 103 18.07 18.24 16.10
CA VAL A 103 19.26 19.09 16.02
C VAL A 103 19.13 20.31 16.94
N TYR A 104 17.92 20.86 17.07
CA TYR A 104 17.66 22.02 17.92
C TYR A 104 17.50 21.64 19.40
N ASP A 105 16.70 20.61 19.68
CA ASP A 105 16.47 20.08 21.02
C ASP A 105 16.88 18.59 21.08
N PRO A 106 18.15 18.29 21.37
CA PRO A 106 18.66 16.93 21.41
C PRO A 106 18.20 16.13 22.63
N LEU A 107 17.63 16.78 23.66
CA LEU A 107 17.21 16.11 24.89
C LEU A 107 15.72 16.38 25.16
N PRO A 108 14.82 15.45 24.80
CA PRO A 108 13.41 15.62 25.13
C PRO A 108 13.25 15.77 26.64
N ASN A 109 12.39 16.71 27.07
CA ASN A 109 12.06 16.98 28.47
C ASN A 109 11.33 15.78 29.11
N ILE A 110 12.07 14.69 29.35
CA ILE A 110 11.59 13.47 29.95
C ILE A 110 11.61 13.65 31.47
N PRO A 111 10.48 13.49 32.17
CA PRO A 111 10.47 13.52 33.63
C PRO A 111 11.39 12.43 34.19
N PRO A 112 12.17 12.69 35.25
CA PRO A 112 13.13 11.71 35.80
C PRO A 112 12.47 10.42 36.29
N ASN A 113 11.15 10.42 36.53
CA ASN A 113 10.38 9.25 36.93
C ASN A 113 10.04 8.30 35.78
N VAL A 114 10.33 8.66 34.53
CA VAL A 114 9.96 7.87 33.34
C VAL A 114 11.22 7.26 32.70
N SER A 115 11.50 6.00 33.04
CA SER A 115 12.60 5.20 32.49
C SER A 115 12.08 4.16 31.51
N PHE A 116 12.85 3.82 30.47
CA PHE A 116 12.52 2.72 29.55
C PHE A 116 12.69 1.35 30.23
N ARG A 117 11.59 0.60 30.39
CA ARG A 117 11.58 -0.76 30.98
C ARG A 117 11.41 -1.88 29.94
N GLY A 118 11.08 -1.54 28.70
CA GLY A 118 10.86 -2.46 27.58
C GLY A 118 9.39 -2.82 27.36
N LEU A 119 8.53 -2.78 28.39
CA LEU A 119 7.08 -3.00 28.25
C LEU A 119 6.44 -1.89 27.39
N GLU A 120 7.07 -0.72 27.32
CA GLU A 120 6.65 0.39 26.46
C GLU A 120 6.65 0.03 24.98
N ILE A 121 7.44 -0.96 24.54
CA ILE A 121 7.44 -1.45 23.15
C ILE A 121 6.09 -2.08 22.79
N LEU A 122 5.43 -2.73 23.75
CA LEU A 122 4.11 -3.33 23.52
C LEU A 122 3.00 -2.31 23.71
N THR A 123 3.10 -1.47 24.74
CA THR A 123 2.03 -0.54 25.12
C THR A 123 2.11 0.80 24.38
N GLY A 124 3.23 1.15 23.74
CA GLY A 124 3.42 2.47 23.12
C GLY A 124 3.21 3.65 24.08
N ALA A 125 3.21 3.42 25.40
CA ALA A 125 2.89 4.42 26.42
C ALA A 125 4.11 4.69 27.31
N GLY A 126 4.01 5.69 28.19
CA GLY A 126 5.12 6.07 29.07
C GLY A 126 6.21 6.80 28.31
N TYR A 127 7.40 6.19 28.20
CA TYR A 127 8.58 6.80 27.58
C TYR A 127 8.30 7.33 26.16
N PHE A 128 7.62 6.56 25.31
CA PHE A 128 7.34 6.98 23.94
C PHE A 128 6.44 8.21 23.84
N ASN A 129 5.63 8.51 24.86
CA ASN A 129 4.77 9.70 24.88
C ASN A 129 5.58 11.00 24.87
N HIS A 130 6.80 10.98 25.39
CA HIS A 130 7.70 12.14 25.45
C HIS A 130 8.70 12.18 24.29
N THR A 131 8.62 11.24 23.35
CA THR A 131 9.51 11.17 22.19
C THR A 131 8.87 11.74 20.94
N VAL A 132 9.70 12.03 19.94
CA VAL A 132 9.30 12.42 18.56
C VAL A 132 8.50 11.34 17.80
N MET A 133 8.21 10.21 18.44
CA MET A 133 7.37 9.14 17.88
C MET A 133 5.94 9.62 17.62
N TYR A 134 5.39 10.48 18.47
CA TYR A 134 4.01 10.96 18.39
C TYR A 134 3.95 12.46 18.10
N TYR A 135 2.82 12.87 17.51
CA TYR A 135 2.50 14.26 17.15
C TYR A 135 2.79 15.27 18.26
N GLY A 136 2.50 14.92 19.53
CA GLY A 136 2.67 15.82 20.67
C GLY A 136 4.13 16.18 21.01
N GLY A 137 5.10 15.41 20.53
CA GLY A 137 6.52 15.68 20.74
C GLY A 137 7.08 16.82 19.88
N TYR A 138 6.34 17.28 18.87
CA TYR A 138 6.77 18.36 17.99
C TYR A 138 6.34 19.74 18.54
N SER A 139 7.24 20.72 18.45
CA SER A 139 7.03 22.09 18.93
C SER A 139 6.24 22.94 17.93
N ASN A 140 5.60 24.00 18.43
CA ASN A 140 4.87 25.00 17.63
C ASN A 140 5.74 26.20 17.24
N GLU A 141 6.97 26.27 17.74
CA GLU A 141 7.87 27.41 17.56
C GLU A 141 8.69 27.31 16.27
N THR A 142 9.15 28.46 15.78
CA THR A 142 10.17 28.53 14.73
C THR A 142 11.53 28.18 15.34
N LEU A 143 12.16 27.12 14.81
CA LEU A 143 13.48 26.71 15.28
C LEU A 143 14.51 27.69 14.72
N VAL A 144 15.08 28.52 15.58
CA VAL A 144 16.12 29.49 15.22
C VAL A 144 17.49 28.82 15.36
N GLY A 145 17.98 28.25 14.27
CA GLY A 145 19.31 27.62 14.17
C GLY A 145 20.19 28.32 13.12
N LEU A 146 20.84 27.53 12.25
CA LEU A 146 21.57 28.04 11.08
C LEU A 146 20.64 28.70 10.03
N VAL A 147 19.38 28.25 9.99
CA VAL A 147 18.30 28.74 9.13
C VAL A 147 17.03 28.75 9.97
N GLU A 148 16.19 29.77 9.81
CA GLU A 148 14.86 29.80 10.44
C GLU A 148 14.00 28.67 9.87
N TYR A 149 13.62 27.72 10.73
CA TYR A 149 12.84 26.56 10.33
C TYR A 149 11.48 26.56 11.03
N ASN A 150 10.43 26.94 10.30
CA ASN A 150 9.07 26.92 10.84
C ASN A 150 8.53 25.48 10.90
N MET A 151 8.44 24.93 12.12
CA MET A 151 8.00 23.56 12.34
C MET A 151 6.56 23.32 11.89
N GLN A 152 5.66 24.30 12.04
CA GLN A 152 4.26 24.17 11.64
C GLN A 152 4.14 23.98 10.12
N LEU A 153 4.77 24.87 9.35
CA LEU A 153 4.78 24.79 7.89
C LEU A 153 5.48 23.53 7.40
N ALA A 154 6.62 23.20 7.99
CA ALA A 154 7.37 22.00 7.66
C ALA A 154 6.54 20.73 7.85
N TYR A 155 5.86 20.60 9.00
CA TYR A 155 5.01 19.45 9.30
C TYR A 155 3.87 19.32 8.29
N PHE A 156 3.14 20.42 8.05
CA PHE A 156 2.02 20.44 7.12
C PHE A 156 2.43 20.11 5.69
N PHE A 157 3.42 20.81 5.13
CA PHE A 157 3.85 20.62 3.76
C PHE A 157 4.53 19.26 3.55
N THR A 158 5.31 18.77 4.52
CA THR A 158 5.94 17.45 4.39
C THR A 158 4.89 16.36 4.26
N ILE A 159 3.85 16.37 5.11
CA ILE A 159 2.78 15.38 5.04
C ILE A 159 1.93 15.56 3.77
N ALA A 160 1.56 16.80 3.42
CA ALA A 160 0.76 17.07 2.23
C ALA A 160 1.48 16.62 0.95
N VAL A 161 2.73 17.03 0.77
CA VAL A 161 3.58 16.63 -0.37
C VAL A 161 3.80 15.13 -0.37
N TYR A 162 4.07 14.52 0.80
CA TYR A 162 4.20 13.07 0.90
C TYR A 162 2.94 12.34 0.45
N MET A 163 1.74 12.76 0.89
CA MET A 163 0.47 12.14 0.50
C MET A 163 0.22 12.27 -1.01
N VAL A 164 0.53 13.43 -1.61
CA VAL A 164 0.45 13.62 -3.06
C VAL A 164 1.43 12.71 -3.79
N LEU A 165 2.70 12.65 -3.37
CA LEU A 165 3.72 11.78 -3.95
C LEU A 165 3.31 10.30 -3.83
N CYS A 166 2.69 9.89 -2.72
CA CYS A 166 2.15 8.55 -2.54
C CYS A 166 1.05 8.24 -3.56
N GLY A 167 0.08 9.15 -3.72
CA GLY A 167 -0.99 9.01 -4.70
C GLY A 167 -0.45 8.91 -6.13
N LEU A 168 0.48 9.78 -6.51
CA LEU A 168 1.14 9.75 -7.81
C LEU A 168 1.95 8.47 -8.04
N ALA A 169 2.69 8.01 -7.02
CA ALA A 169 3.46 6.78 -7.09
C ALA A 169 2.55 5.56 -7.29
N LEU A 170 1.40 5.50 -6.62
CA LEU A 170 0.38 4.47 -6.81
C LEU A 170 -0.20 4.52 -8.22
N ILE A 171 -0.68 5.69 -8.66
CA ILE A 171 -1.21 5.92 -10.02
C ILE A 171 -0.21 5.48 -11.09
N PHE A 172 1.03 5.92 -10.99
CA PHE A 172 2.08 5.57 -11.94
C PHE A 172 2.41 4.08 -11.91
N SER A 173 2.52 3.47 -10.72
CA SER A 173 2.79 2.05 -10.57
C SER A 173 1.67 1.19 -11.16
N MET A 174 0.42 1.59 -10.94
CA MET A 174 -0.75 0.97 -11.56
C MET A 174 -0.72 1.12 -13.07
N ALA A 175 -0.61 2.34 -13.60
CA ALA A 175 -0.60 2.61 -15.03
C ALA A 175 0.49 1.81 -15.75
N ARG A 176 1.70 1.77 -15.18
CA ARG A 176 2.82 0.96 -15.70
C ARG A 176 2.50 -0.53 -15.66
N SER A 177 2.00 -1.04 -14.54
CA SER A 177 1.66 -2.45 -14.36
C SER A 177 0.50 -2.88 -15.28
N PHE A 178 -0.49 -2.02 -15.50
CA PHE A 178 -1.56 -2.23 -16.48
C PHE A 178 -1.01 -2.24 -17.90
N LYS A 179 -0.20 -1.25 -18.31
CA LYS A 179 0.39 -1.21 -19.67
C LYS A 179 1.15 -2.48 -20.02
N THR A 180 1.94 -3.02 -19.08
CA THR A 180 2.72 -4.24 -19.31
C THR A 180 1.87 -5.51 -19.33
N ASN A 181 0.78 -5.58 -18.55
CA ASN A 181 0.02 -6.82 -18.34
C ASN A 181 -1.37 -6.87 -19.00
N TYR A 182 -1.88 -5.75 -19.53
CA TYR A 182 -3.19 -5.64 -20.19
C TYR A 182 -3.26 -6.48 -21.47
N VAL A 183 -2.15 -6.59 -22.21
CA VAL A 183 -2.06 -7.35 -23.47
C VAL A 183 -2.39 -8.84 -23.28
N LEU A 184 -2.30 -9.37 -22.06
CA LEU A 184 -2.61 -10.78 -21.76
C LEU A 184 -4.05 -11.01 -21.27
N ALA A 185 -4.82 -9.97 -20.93
CA ALA A 185 -6.16 -10.12 -20.37
C ALA A 185 -7.21 -10.54 -21.41
N GLU A 186 -7.06 -10.13 -22.66
CA GLU A 186 -8.11 -10.19 -23.68
C GLU A 186 -8.03 -11.42 -24.60
N SER A 187 -7.65 -12.58 -24.02
CA SER A 187 -7.60 -13.87 -24.73
C SER A 187 -8.73 -14.82 -24.32
N THR A 188 -9.91 -14.30 -23.98
CA THR A 188 -11.14 -15.09 -23.77
C THR A 188 -11.90 -15.24 -25.08
N SER A 189 -11.32 -15.98 -26.01
CA SER A 189 -12.10 -16.59 -27.08
C SER A 189 -11.95 -18.09 -26.90
N ASN A 190 -13.05 -18.65 -26.39
CA ASN A 190 -13.20 -20.05 -25.97
C ASN A 190 -13.27 -20.98 -27.18
N GLY A 191 -12.16 -21.18 -27.90
CA GLY A 191 -12.10 -22.04 -29.08
C GLY A 191 -10.83 -22.91 -29.15
N ALA A 192 -10.89 -23.95 -29.99
CA ALA A 192 -9.78 -24.89 -30.24
C ALA A 192 -8.48 -24.19 -30.70
N TRP A 193 -8.60 -23.03 -31.34
CA TRP A 193 -7.46 -22.21 -31.77
C TRP A 193 -6.59 -21.70 -30.59
N GLN A 194 -7.16 -21.54 -29.40
CA GLN A 194 -6.38 -21.20 -28.21
C GLN A 194 -5.41 -22.33 -27.85
N LEU A 195 -5.79 -23.58 -28.08
CA LEU A 195 -4.92 -24.73 -27.83
C LEU A 195 -3.72 -24.74 -28.80
N LEU A 196 -3.96 -24.39 -30.06
CA LEU A 196 -2.95 -24.33 -31.11
C LEU A 196 -1.99 -23.14 -30.92
N CYS A 197 -2.51 -21.96 -30.56
CA CYS A 197 -1.72 -20.73 -30.46
C CYS A 197 -1.10 -20.48 -29.08
N SER A 198 -1.54 -21.20 -28.03
CA SER A 198 -0.97 -21.04 -26.67
C SER A 198 0.18 -21.98 -26.36
N TRP A 199 0.49 -22.90 -27.29
CA TRP A 199 1.62 -23.82 -27.16
C TRP A 199 2.91 -23.11 -27.56
N ASP A 200 3.86 -23.09 -26.63
CA ASP A 200 5.20 -22.55 -26.88
C ASP A 200 6.10 -23.69 -27.33
N PHE A 201 6.43 -23.70 -28.63
CA PHE A 201 7.27 -24.73 -29.26
C PHE A 201 8.75 -24.62 -28.84
N SER A 202 9.15 -23.54 -28.16
CA SER A 202 10.51 -23.40 -27.64
C SER A 202 10.76 -24.16 -26.34
N ILE A 203 9.72 -24.75 -25.72
CA ILE A 203 9.84 -25.53 -24.50
C ILE A 203 10.43 -26.91 -24.81
N THR A 204 11.73 -27.07 -24.55
CA THR A 204 12.45 -28.35 -24.75
C THR A 204 12.44 -29.26 -23.53
N ASN A 205 12.17 -28.73 -22.33
CA ASN A 205 12.22 -29.50 -21.09
C ASN A 205 10.96 -30.35 -20.90
N GLU A 206 11.13 -31.67 -20.86
CA GLU A 206 10.03 -32.65 -20.74
C GLU A 206 9.16 -32.44 -19.49
N ARG A 207 9.74 -32.00 -18.36
CA ARG A 207 8.96 -31.67 -17.15
C ARG A 207 8.09 -30.44 -17.37
N ALA A 208 8.61 -29.43 -18.05
CA ALA A 208 7.87 -28.22 -18.38
C ALA A 208 6.75 -28.51 -19.39
N VAL A 209 6.99 -29.40 -20.36
CA VAL A 209 5.98 -29.89 -21.31
C VAL A 209 4.85 -30.61 -20.58
N ARG A 210 5.16 -31.55 -19.67
CA ARG A 210 4.16 -32.26 -18.86
C ARG A 210 3.32 -31.29 -18.02
N GLN A 211 3.97 -30.32 -17.36
CA GLN A 211 3.28 -29.30 -16.57
C GLN A 211 2.37 -28.41 -17.43
N ARG A 212 2.85 -27.96 -18.60
CA ARG A 212 2.10 -27.12 -19.52
C ARG A 212 0.88 -27.84 -20.08
N LYS A 213 1.03 -29.10 -20.48
CA LYS A 213 -0.07 -29.97 -20.93
C LYS A 213 -1.12 -30.18 -19.84
N SER A 214 -0.69 -30.42 -18.61
CA SER A 214 -1.60 -30.55 -17.46
C SER A 214 -2.37 -29.25 -17.22
N ASN A 215 -1.69 -28.11 -17.18
CA ASN A 215 -2.31 -26.80 -16.98
C ASN A 215 -3.34 -26.48 -18.08
N LEU A 216 -3.01 -26.72 -19.35
CA LEU A 216 -3.93 -26.53 -20.48
C LEU A 216 -5.16 -27.44 -20.36
N ARG A 217 -4.96 -28.72 -20.02
CA ARG A 217 -6.06 -29.67 -19.82
C ARG A 217 -7.00 -29.21 -18.72
N VAL A 218 -6.46 -28.74 -17.59
CA VAL A 218 -7.26 -28.23 -16.46
C VAL A 218 -8.05 -27.00 -16.90
N GLN A 219 -7.39 -26.02 -17.53
CA GLN A 219 -8.05 -24.79 -18.00
C GLN A 219 -9.20 -25.09 -18.98
N LEU A 220 -8.96 -25.98 -19.95
CA LEU A 220 -9.98 -26.34 -20.94
C LEU A 220 -11.16 -27.06 -20.30
N LYS A 221 -10.87 -27.99 -19.38
CA LYS A 221 -11.90 -28.73 -18.65
C LYS A 221 -12.76 -27.79 -17.82
N GLU A 222 -12.16 -26.82 -17.13
CA GLU A 222 -12.87 -25.79 -16.35
C GLU A 222 -13.77 -24.94 -17.25
N SER A 223 -13.25 -24.43 -18.37
CA SER A 223 -14.04 -23.59 -19.28
C SER A 223 -15.19 -24.34 -19.96
N LEU A 224 -14.99 -25.63 -20.29
CA LEU A 224 -16.06 -26.48 -20.83
C LEU A 224 -17.10 -26.81 -19.77
N SER A 225 -16.69 -27.12 -18.53
CA SER A 225 -17.63 -27.39 -17.44
C SER A 225 -18.46 -26.16 -17.08
N GLU A 226 -17.87 -24.96 -17.11
CA GLU A 226 -18.56 -23.71 -16.82
C GLU A 226 -19.65 -23.41 -17.86
N LYS A 227 -19.37 -23.63 -19.15
CA LYS A 227 -20.37 -23.49 -20.23
C LYS A 227 -21.49 -24.52 -20.14
N ALA A 228 -21.13 -25.79 -19.95
CA ALA A 228 -22.11 -26.87 -19.86
C ALA A 228 -23.06 -26.70 -18.66
N GLN A 229 -22.55 -26.22 -17.52
CA GLN A 229 -23.39 -25.90 -16.36
C GLN A 229 -24.33 -24.71 -16.63
N MET A 230 -23.86 -23.67 -17.31
CA MET A 230 -24.67 -22.47 -17.59
C MET A 230 -25.88 -22.77 -18.49
N GLU A 231 -25.72 -23.68 -19.46
CA GLU A 231 -26.78 -24.09 -20.39
C GLU A 231 -27.82 -25.02 -19.75
N LEU A 232 -27.47 -25.75 -18.69
CA LEU A 232 -28.35 -26.73 -18.06
C LEU A 232 -29.26 -26.17 -16.96
N LEU A 233 -29.01 -24.96 -16.44
CA LEU A 233 -29.73 -24.44 -15.26
C LEU A 233 -31.13 -23.92 -15.61
N THR A 234 -32.15 -24.48 -14.96
CA THR A 234 -33.55 -24.02 -15.05
C THR A 234 -33.76 -22.69 -14.31
N LEU A 235 -34.81 -21.92 -14.67
CA LEU A 235 -35.12 -20.62 -14.03
C LEU A 235 -35.34 -20.72 -12.51
N SER A 236 -35.94 -21.82 -12.04
CA SER A 236 -36.17 -22.07 -10.61
C SER A 236 -34.84 -22.29 -9.86
N GLU A 237 -33.92 -23.05 -10.45
CA GLU A 237 -32.58 -23.26 -9.89
C GLU A 237 -31.77 -21.95 -9.88
N LYS A 238 -31.87 -21.13 -10.93
CA LYS A 238 -31.24 -19.79 -10.97
C LYS A 238 -31.74 -18.91 -9.83
N LEU A 239 -33.05 -18.92 -9.55
CA LEU A 239 -33.62 -18.14 -8.45
C LEU A 239 -33.13 -18.65 -7.08
N LYS A 240 -33.04 -19.98 -6.91
CA LYS A 240 -32.47 -20.60 -5.69
C LYS A 240 -31.01 -20.21 -5.49
N HIS A 241 -30.18 -20.29 -6.54
CA HIS A 241 -28.78 -19.88 -6.49
C HIS A 241 -28.64 -18.39 -6.15
N PHE A 242 -29.45 -17.54 -6.77
CA PHE A 242 -29.49 -16.12 -6.46
C PHE A 242 -29.87 -15.86 -5.00
N GLY A 243 -30.87 -16.56 -4.47
CA GLY A 243 -31.27 -16.46 -3.07
C GLY A 243 -30.16 -16.87 -2.09
N VAL A 244 -29.43 -17.95 -2.38
CA VAL A 244 -28.28 -18.38 -1.57
C VAL A 244 -27.16 -17.35 -1.60
N HIS A 245 -26.86 -16.78 -2.78
CA HIS A 245 -25.84 -15.73 -2.92
C HIS A 245 -26.24 -14.48 -2.13
N LEU A 246 -27.49 -14.02 -2.29
CA LEU A 246 -28.00 -12.86 -1.56
C LEU A 246 -27.94 -13.08 -0.05
N GLY A 247 -28.37 -14.24 0.44
CA GLY A 247 -28.29 -14.59 1.86
C GLY A 247 -26.86 -14.64 2.40
N SER A 248 -25.93 -15.23 1.66
CA SER A 248 -24.50 -15.28 2.01
C SER A 248 -23.89 -13.87 2.09
N TRP A 249 -24.21 -13.01 1.11
CA TRP A 249 -23.76 -11.63 1.10
C TRP A 249 -24.35 -10.82 2.25
N LEU A 250 -25.66 -10.92 2.51
CA LEU A 250 -26.31 -10.26 3.65
C LEU A 250 -25.75 -10.72 5.00
N LEU A 251 -25.48 -12.01 5.16
CA LEU A 251 -24.84 -12.53 6.37
C LEU A 251 -23.42 -12.00 6.52
N SER A 252 -22.64 -11.95 5.43
CA SER A 252 -21.28 -11.42 5.45
C SER A 252 -21.23 -9.92 5.78
N THR A 253 -22.13 -9.12 5.21
CA THR A 253 -22.21 -7.69 5.52
C THR A 253 -22.76 -7.45 6.92
N GLY A 254 -23.75 -8.24 7.36
CA GLY A 254 -24.25 -8.23 8.73
C GLY A 254 -23.17 -8.54 9.76
N LEU A 255 -22.32 -9.53 9.50
CA LEU A 255 -21.16 -9.85 10.34
C LEU A 255 -20.15 -8.70 10.38
N ALA A 256 -19.86 -8.07 9.24
CA ALA A 256 -18.95 -6.92 9.18
C ALA A 256 -19.49 -5.73 9.99
N VAL A 257 -20.78 -5.39 9.82
CA VAL A 257 -21.44 -4.33 10.59
C VAL A 257 -21.49 -4.67 12.07
N GLY A 258 -21.80 -5.92 12.42
CA GLY A 258 -21.80 -6.40 13.81
C GLY A 258 -20.41 -6.30 14.47
N CYS A 259 -19.34 -6.63 13.74
CA CYS A 259 -17.96 -6.45 14.22
C CYS A 259 -17.66 -4.96 14.45
N GLY A 260 -18.03 -4.10 13.50
CA GLY A 260 -17.89 -2.65 13.62
C GLY A 260 -18.62 -2.10 14.86
N ALA A 261 -19.89 -2.44 15.04
CA ALA A 261 -20.67 -2.04 16.21
C ALA A 261 -20.07 -2.54 17.53
N SER A 262 -19.62 -3.80 17.56
CA SER A 262 -18.96 -4.39 18.72
C SER A 262 -17.70 -3.61 19.12
N ILE A 263 -16.88 -3.24 18.13
CA ILE A 263 -15.67 -2.43 18.36
C ILE A 263 -16.03 -1.04 18.85
N TYR A 264 -17.09 -0.41 18.31
CA TYR A 264 -17.53 0.91 18.78
C TYR A 264 -17.89 0.90 20.27
N TYR A 265 -18.68 -0.09 20.72
CA TYR A 265 -19.01 -0.24 22.14
C TYR A 265 -17.79 -0.62 22.98
N LEU A 266 -16.90 -1.46 22.46
CA LEU A 266 -15.65 -1.80 23.13
C LEU A 266 -14.76 -0.57 23.35
N CYS A 267 -14.65 0.33 22.37
CA CYS A 267 -13.92 1.58 22.49
C CYS A 267 -14.53 2.49 23.58
N GLN A 268 -15.86 2.52 23.72
CA GLN A 268 -16.52 3.25 24.80
C GLN A 268 -16.24 2.63 26.18
N TYR A 269 -16.18 1.30 26.24
CA TYR A 269 -15.87 0.57 27.46
C TYR A 269 -14.41 0.74 27.90
N GLU A 270 -13.45 0.58 26.98
CA GLU A 270 -12.02 0.78 27.25
C GLU A 270 -11.73 2.18 27.84
N GLN A 271 -12.53 3.17 27.43
CA GLN A 271 -12.42 4.52 27.96
C GLN A 271 -12.75 4.61 29.46
N GLN A 272 -13.60 3.73 30.00
CA GLN A 272 -13.99 3.72 31.42
C GLN A 272 -12.97 2.97 32.28
N GLU A 273 -12.44 1.85 31.81
CA GLU A 273 -11.55 0.97 32.60
C GLU A 273 -10.04 1.19 32.36
N ALA A 274 -9.67 2.08 31.43
CA ALA A 274 -8.27 2.40 31.08
C ALA A 274 -7.43 1.21 30.57
N GLU A 275 -8.06 0.15 30.07
CA GLU A 275 -7.38 -1.03 29.51
C GLU A 275 -6.85 -0.83 28.09
N THR A 276 -5.70 -0.18 27.96
CA THR A 276 -5.16 0.32 26.67
C THR A 276 -4.86 -0.71 25.56
N LEU A 277 -4.96 -2.01 25.83
CA LEU A 277 -4.61 -3.11 24.91
C LEU A 277 -5.83 -3.94 24.46
N LEU A 278 -7.02 -3.69 25.01
CA LEU A 278 -8.21 -4.51 24.75
C LEU A 278 -8.71 -4.33 23.30
N VAL A 279 -8.91 -3.09 22.84
CA VAL A 279 -9.33 -2.80 21.47
C VAL A 279 -8.36 -3.37 20.42
N PRO A 280 -7.03 -3.11 20.45
CA PRO A 280 -6.14 -3.65 19.42
C PRO A 280 -6.11 -5.18 19.44
N PHE A 281 -6.20 -5.82 20.62
CA PHE A 281 -6.30 -7.27 20.71
C PHE A 281 -7.56 -7.82 20.04
N VAL A 282 -8.74 -7.28 20.37
CA VAL A 282 -10.01 -7.74 19.81
C VAL A 282 -10.08 -7.47 18.31
N VAL A 283 -9.59 -6.33 17.84
CA VAL A 283 -9.52 -6.00 16.41
C VAL A 283 -8.64 -7.00 15.65
N SER A 284 -7.44 -7.29 16.16
CA SER A 284 -6.54 -8.28 15.55
C SER A 284 -7.12 -9.69 15.58
N LEU A 285 -7.81 -10.07 16.67
CA LEU A 285 -8.51 -11.34 16.77
C LEU A 285 -9.65 -11.46 15.75
N MET A 286 -10.48 -10.43 15.60
CA MET A 286 -11.55 -10.38 14.59
C MET A 286 -10.97 -10.48 13.17
N ASN A 287 -9.90 -9.77 12.88
CA ASN A 287 -9.19 -9.81 11.59
C ASN A 287 -8.55 -11.17 11.29
N LEU A 288 -8.32 -12.01 12.31
CA LEU A 288 -7.85 -13.39 12.16
C LEU A 288 -9.00 -14.40 12.01
N VAL A 289 -10.03 -14.29 12.86
CA VAL A 289 -11.11 -15.29 13.01
C VAL A 289 -12.22 -15.12 11.98
N VAL A 290 -12.69 -13.91 11.73
CA VAL A 290 -13.83 -13.69 10.81
C VAL A 290 -13.51 -14.13 9.37
N PRO A 291 -12.29 -13.91 8.82
CA PRO A 291 -11.92 -14.47 7.52
C PRO A 291 -11.97 -16.01 7.46
N LEU A 292 -11.70 -16.70 8.58
CA LEU A 292 -11.85 -18.16 8.67
C LEU A 292 -13.33 -18.57 8.62
N PHE A 293 -14.22 -17.75 9.16
CA PHE A 293 -15.66 -17.97 9.01
C PHE A 293 -16.10 -17.73 7.56
N TYR A 294 -15.61 -16.67 6.91
CA TYR A 294 -15.90 -16.42 5.50
C TYR A 294 -15.39 -17.53 4.58
N SER A 295 -14.27 -18.16 4.94
CA SER A 295 -13.80 -19.32 4.20
C SER A 295 -14.70 -20.54 4.39
N LEU A 296 -15.69 -20.57 5.30
CA LEU A 296 -16.67 -21.66 5.34
C LEU A 296 -17.80 -21.48 4.31
N PHE A 297 -17.99 -20.28 3.76
CA PHE A 297 -19.04 -20.01 2.79
C PHE A 297 -18.92 -20.81 1.49
N TYR A 298 -17.73 -21.35 1.15
CA TYR A 298 -17.61 -22.22 -0.03
C TYR A 298 -18.51 -23.46 0.04
N LYS A 299 -18.88 -23.91 1.25
CA LYS A 299 -19.75 -25.08 1.41
C LYS A 299 -21.19 -24.81 0.99
N PHE A 300 -21.63 -23.56 1.11
CA PHE A 300 -23.01 -23.16 0.82
C PHE A 300 -23.13 -22.44 -0.52
N GLU A 301 -22.12 -21.66 -0.90
CA GLU A 301 -22.16 -20.77 -2.05
C GLU A 301 -21.32 -21.34 -3.20
N HIS A 302 -21.98 -22.15 -4.02
CA HIS A 302 -21.34 -22.75 -5.19
C HIS A 302 -21.37 -21.79 -6.38
N TYR A 303 -20.25 -21.14 -6.65
CA TYR A 303 -20.06 -20.32 -7.84
C TYR A 303 -19.73 -21.19 -9.06
N SER A 304 -20.29 -20.84 -10.22
CA SER A 304 -19.96 -21.48 -11.50
C SER A 304 -18.48 -21.35 -11.86
N SER A 305 -17.87 -20.22 -11.46
CA SER A 305 -16.44 -19.96 -11.65
C SER A 305 -15.72 -19.90 -10.31
N GLN A 306 -14.70 -20.74 -10.15
CA GLN A 306 -13.83 -20.72 -8.97
C GLN A 306 -13.09 -19.38 -8.80
N ARG A 307 -12.91 -18.61 -9.88
CA ARG A 307 -12.32 -17.26 -9.82
C ARG A 307 -13.26 -16.28 -9.13
N THR A 308 -14.53 -16.27 -9.52
CA THR A 308 -15.56 -15.41 -8.92
C THR A 308 -15.71 -15.70 -7.44
N GLN A 309 -15.59 -16.97 -7.04
CA GLN A 309 -15.57 -17.37 -5.65
C GLN A 309 -14.41 -16.74 -4.85
N ILE A 310 -13.18 -16.81 -5.38
CA ILE A 310 -12.01 -16.20 -4.75
C ILE A 310 -12.18 -14.67 -4.67
N TYR A 311 -12.67 -14.03 -5.74
CA TYR A 311 -12.93 -12.59 -5.73
C TYR A 311 -14.01 -12.20 -4.71
N ALA A 312 -15.11 -12.95 -4.61
CA ALA A 312 -16.15 -12.70 -3.62
C ALA A 312 -15.60 -12.80 -2.19
N LEU A 313 -14.77 -13.82 -1.90
CA LEU A 313 -14.08 -13.95 -0.62
C LEU A 313 -13.14 -12.76 -0.35
N VAL A 314 -12.34 -12.34 -1.33
CA VAL A 314 -11.46 -11.18 -1.21
C VAL A 314 -12.26 -9.92 -0.91
N VAL A 315 -13.34 -9.66 -1.64
CA VAL A 315 -14.19 -8.47 -1.44
C VAL A 315 -14.81 -8.47 -0.04
N ARG A 316 -15.34 -9.61 0.44
CA ARG A 316 -15.88 -9.73 1.82
C ARG A 316 -14.83 -9.39 2.88
N ASN A 317 -13.61 -9.88 2.71
CA ASN A 317 -12.51 -9.59 3.62
C ASN A 317 -12.07 -8.12 3.58
N VAL A 318 -12.07 -7.50 2.39
CA VAL A 318 -11.81 -6.06 2.25
C VAL A 318 -12.90 -5.25 2.94
N LEU A 319 -14.19 -5.57 2.71
CA LEU A 319 -15.32 -4.88 3.32
C LEU A 319 -15.28 -4.96 4.85
N LEU A 320 -14.96 -6.12 5.41
CA LEU A 320 -14.78 -6.30 6.85
C LEU A 320 -13.70 -5.35 7.40
N ARG A 321 -12.51 -5.36 6.80
CA ARG A 321 -11.36 -4.56 7.28
C ARG A 321 -11.61 -3.06 7.14
N MET A 322 -12.23 -2.65 6.04
CA MET A 322 -12.60 -1.25 5.81
C MET A 322 -13.71 -0.80 6.76
N SER A 323 -14.68 -1.66 7.10
CA SER A 323 -15.71 -1.38 8.10
C SER A 323 -15.10 -1.18 9.49
N ILE A 324 -14.24 -2.11 9.93
CA ILE A 324 -13.54 -2.01 11.21
C ILE A 324 -12.71 -0.72 11.29
N LEU A 325 -11.89 -0.47 10.27
CA LEU A 325 -11.04 0.71 10.21
C LEU A 325 -11.87 2.00 10.16
N GLY A 326 -12.96 2.02 9.39
CA GLY A 326 -13.87 3.16 9.29
C GLY A 326 -14.52 3.51 10.63
N VAL A 327 -14.94 2.52 11.42
CA VAL A 327 -15.51 2.74 12.76
C VAL A 327 -14.45 3.26 13.74
N LEU A 328 -13.24 2.69 13.72
CA LEU A 328 -12.13 3.18 14.56
C LEU A 328 -11.79 4.63 14.23
N CYS A 329 -11.68 4.95 12.94
CA CYS A 329 -11.49 6.31 12.45
C CYS A 329 -12.61 7.25 12.90
N PHE A 330 -13.87 6.84 12.75
CA PHE A 330 -15.02 7.63 13.21
C PHE A 330 -14.96 7.90 14.72
N TYR A 331 -14.63 6.89 15.52
CA TYR A 331 -14.50 7.00 16.97
C TYR A 331 -13.37 7.96 17.37
N TRP A 332 -12.18 7.83 16.76
CA TRP A 332 -11.06 8.73 17.02
C TRP A 332 -11.39 10.18 16.70
N MET A 333 -12.02 10.44 15.56
CA MET A 333 -12.29 11.80 15.10
C MET A 333 -13.45 12.49 15.81
N ASN A 334 -14.49 11.75 16.20
CA ASN A 334 -15.69 12.36 16.79
C ASN A 334 -15.75 12.26 18.31
N VAL A 335 -15.13 11.23 18.90
CA VAL A 335 -15.20 10.96 20.35
C VAL A 335 -13.88 11.31 21.03
N VAL A 336 -12.76 10.79 20.54
CA VAL A 336 -11.45 11.02 21.17
C VAL A 336 -11.02 12.48 21.02
N ALA A 337 -11.23 13.07 19.83
CA ALA A 337 -10.85 14.46 19.55
C ALA A 337 -11.50 15.50 20.49
N LYS A 338 -12.71 15.23 20.99
CA LYS A 338 -13.44 16.17 21.86
C LYS A 338 -13.14 16.00 23.34
N LYS A 339 -12.62 14.85 23.76
CA LYS A 339 -12.57 14.45 25.18
C LYS A 339 -11.17 14.49 25.79
N PHE A 340 -10.12 14.45 24.97
CA PHE A 340 -8.74 14.45 25.44
C PHE A 340 -8.01 15.71 24.97
N SER A 341 -7.20 16.30 25.86
CA SER A 341 -6.46 17.54 25.58
C SER A 341 -5.29 17.38 24.60
N CYS A 342 -4.80 16.14 24.41
CA CYS A 342 -3.72 15.79 23.47
C CYS A 342 -4.14 14.57 22.63
N TRP A 343 -5.29 14.70 21.96
CA TRP A 343 -5.96 13.58 21.31
C TRP A 343 -5.19 13.00 20.12
N GLU A 344 -4.45 13.81 19.36
CA GLU A 344 -3.67 13.37 18.19
C GLU A 344 -2.60 12.36 18.59
N SER A 345 -1.90 12.62 19.68
CA SER A 345 -0.90 11.70 20.23
C SER A 345 -1.54 10.42 20.74
N ARG A 346 -2.76 10.51 21.29
CA ARG A 346 -3.52 9.33 21.72
C ARG A 346 -3.93 8.46 20.54
N VAL A 347 -4.35 9.06 19.43
CA VAL A 347 -4.63 8.34 18.17
C VAL A 347 -3.35 7.70 17.62
N GLY A 348 -2.21 8.41 17.64
CA GLY A 348 -0.91 7.87 17.26
C GLY A 348 -0.51 6.65 18.09
N GLN A 349 -0.72 6.68 19.41
CA GLN A 349 -0.49 5.54 20.30
C GLN A 349 -1.42 4.36 19.97
N ALA A 350 -2.71 4.63 19.74
CA ALA A 350 -3.68 3.58 19.39
C ALA A 350 -3.29 2.88 18.08
N LEU A 351 -2.90 3.66 17.05
CA LEU A 351 -2.42 3.13 15.76
C LEU A 351 -1.12 2.32 15.92
N TYR A 352 -0.18 2.80 16.74
CA TYR A 352 1.04 2.06 17.06
C TYR A 352 0.73 0.70 17.69
N ARG A 353 -0.10 0.67 18.74
CA ARG A 353 -0.52 -0.58 19.41
C ARG A 353 -1.18 -1.54 18.43
N LEU A 354 -2.06 -1.01 17.57
CA LEU A 354 -2.76 -1.81 16.58
C LEU A 354 -1.78 -2.45 15.59
N VAL A 355 -0.77 -1.71 15.11
CA VAL A 355 0.28 -2.26 14.22
C VAL A 355 1.09 -3.37 14.88
N ILE A 356 1.48 -3.18 16.16
CA ILE A 356 2.28 -4.15 16.93
C ILE A 356 1.47 -5.40 17.28
N VAL A 357 0.26 -5.24 17.84
CA VAL A 357 -0.60 -6.37 18.22
C VAL A 357 -1.02 -7.15 16.98
N ASP A 358 -1.40 -6.48 15.88
CA ASP A 358 -1.65 -7.14 14.60
C ASP A 358 -0.44 -7.93 14.12
N PHE A 359 0.76 -7.36 14.21
CA PHE A 359 1.98 -8.08 13.88
C PHE A 359 2.14 -9.34 14.75
N LEU A 360 1.94 -9.26 16.07
CA LEU A 360 1.99 -10.43 16.95
C LEU A 360 0.96 -11.50 16.56
N PHE A 361 -0.28 -11.14 16.24
CA PHE A 361 -1.26 -12.11 15.76
C PHE A 361 -0.88 -12.73 14.41
N LEU A 362 -0.29 -11.96 13.50
CA LEU A 362 0.23 -12.49 12.24
C LEU A 362 1.39 -13.47 12.46
N MET A 363 2.28 -13.16 13.42
CA MET A 363 3.35 -14.07 13.86
C MET A 363 2.77 -15.38 14.39
N LEU A 364 1.82 -15.28 15.32
CA LEU A 364 1.19 -16.43 15.95
C LEU A 364 0.41 -17.28 14.94
N GLY A 365 -0.36 -16.64 14.05
CA GLY A 365 -1.09 -17.32 12.99
C GLY A 365 -0.16 -18.04 12.00
N SER A 366 0.96 -17.42 11.64
CA SER A 366 1.94 -18.03 10.71
C SER A 366 2.75 -19.14 11.39
N PHE A 367 3.20 -18.92 12.63
CA PHE A 367 4.06 -19.87 13.33
C PHE A 367 3.29 -21.03 13.94
N PHE A 368 2.17 -20.79 14.63
CA PHE A 368 1.36 -21.85 15.22
C PHE A 368 0.34 -22.38 14.23
N GLY A 369 -0.38 -21.53 13.51
CA GLY A 369 -1.44 -21.97 12.59
C GLY A 369 -0.90 -22.81 11.43
N GLU A 370 -0.01 -22.24 10.61
CA GLU A 370 0.50 -22.92 9.41
C GLU A 370 1.38 -24.15 9.78
N PHE A 371 2.19 -24.06 10.83
CA PHE A 371 2.99 -25.20 11.34
C PHE A 371 2.11 -26.31 11.92
N LEU A 372 1.14 -25.99 12.79
CA LEU A 372 0.24 -26.98 13.37
C LEU A 372 -0.60 -27.65 12.30
N SER A 373 -1.10 -26.90 11.31
CA SER A 373 -1.77 -27.47 10.14
C SER A 373 -0.87 -28.43 9.35
N ASN A 374 0.42 -28.12 9.19
CA ASN A 374 1.36 -29.03 8.56
C ASN A 374 1.58 -30.31 9.38
N VAL A 375 1.77 -30.20 10.69
CA VAL A 375 1.94 -31.37 11.58
C VAL A 375 0.68 -32.24 11.60
N ILE A 376 -0.51 -31.64 11.69
CA ILE A 376 -1.78 -32.38 11.66
C ILE A 376 -1.96 -33.06 10.30
N GLY A 377 -1.73 -32.35 9.20
CA GLY A 377 -1.91 -32.87 7.84
C GLY A 377 -0.92 -33.97 7.45
N THR A 378 0.25 -34.03 8.09
CA THR A 378 1.28 -35.06 7.84
C THR A 378 1.22 -36.22 8.82
N ARG A 379 0.92 -35.99 10.11
CA ARG A 379 0.96 -37.02 11.16
C ARG A 379 -0.40 -37.50 11.66
N LEU A 380 -1.39 -36.62 11.83
CA LEU A 380 -2.68 -36.99 12.45
C LEU A 380 -3.72 -37.40 11.41
N LEU A 381 -3.95 -36.56 10.39
CA LEU A 381 -4.96 -36.79 9.35
C LEU A 381 -4.36 -36.57 7.95
N PRO A 382 -3.74 -37.61 7.34
CA PRO A 382 -3.20 -37.54 5.99
C PRO A 382 -4.23 -37.17 4.92
N ARG A 383 -5.53 -37.37 5.20
CA ARG A 383 -6.65 -37.00 4.33
C ARG A 383 -6.86 -35.49 4.19
N LEU A 384 -6.39 -34.68 5.16
CA LEU A 384 -6.54 -33.24 5.14
C LEU A 384 -5.54 -32.56 4.19
N GLY A 385 -4.40 -33.21 3.94
CA GLY A 385 -3.31 -32.66 3.14
C GLY A 385 -2.51 -31.56 3.85
N VAL A 386 -1.41 -31.15 3.23
CA VAL A 386 -0.56 -30.04 3.71
C VAL A 386 -1.16 -28.71 3.25
N PRO A 387 -1.13 -27.64 4.07
CA PRO A 387 -1.72 -26.35 3.69
C PRO A 387 -1.08 -25.76 2.42
N GLU A 388 -1.92 -25.13 1.58
CA GLU A 388 -1.48 -24.31 0.46
C GLU A 388 -1.26 -22.86 0.90
N PHE A 389 -0.27 -22.18 0.30
CA PHE A 389 -0.02 -20.77 0.59
C PHE A 389 -1.10 -19.88 -0.04
N ASP A 390 -2.02 -19.37 0.78
CA ASP A 390 -3.08 -18.45 0.32
C ASP A 390 -2.51 -17.04 0.09
N ILE A 391 -2.18 -16.75 -1.16
CA ILE A 391 -1.63 -15.46 -1.58
C ILE A 391 -2.63 -14.32 -1.30
N ALA A 392 -3.93 -14.53 -1.50
CA ALA A 392 -4.92 -13.46 -1.42
C ALA A 392 -5.06 -12.96 0.03
N ARG A 393 -5.16 -13.87 0.99
CA ARG A 393 -5.23 -13.53 2.43
C ARG A 393 -3.98 -12.77 2.89
N ASN A 394 -2.80 -13.30 2.56
CA ASN A 394 -1.52 -12.69 2.93
C ASN A 394 -1.35 -11.29 2.30
N VAL A 395 -1.76 -11.10 1.05
CA VAL A 395 -1.72 -9.77 0.41
C VAL A 395 -2.67 -8.79 1.09
N LEU A 396 -3.88 -9.22 1.46
CA LEU A 396 -4.81 -8.33 2.16
C LEU A 396 -4.24 -7.87 3.50
N GLU A 397 -3.49 -8.72 4.22
CA GLU A 397 -2.81 -8.36 5.48
C GLU A 397 -1.73 -7.29 5.25
N LEU A 398 -0.99 -7.38 4.15
CA LEU A 398 -0.05 -6.33 3.75
C LEU A 398 -0.75 -5.01 3.41
N ILE A 399 -1.88 -5.07 2.71
CA ILE A 399 -2.69 -3.88 2.37
C ILE A 399 -3.23 -3.21 3.64
N TYR A 400 -3.73 -4.00 4.59
CA TYR A 400 -4.19 -3.48 5.88
C TYR A 400 -3.07 -2.80 6.66
N ALA A 401 -1.91 -3.45 6.80
CA ALA A 401 -0.74 -2.88 7.46
C ALA A 401 -0.31 -1.56 6.81
N GLN A 402 -0.29 -1.49 5.47
CA GLN A 402 0.05 -0.26 4.76
C GLN A 402 -0.98 0.85 4.96
N THR A 403 -2.26 0.51 5.04
CA THR A 403 -3.34 1.49 5.26
C THR A 403 -3.21 2.13 6.64
N LEU A 404 -2.89 1.34 7.66
CA LEU A 404 -2.60 1.85 9.01
C LEU A 404 -1.37 2.76 9.03
N ALA A 405 -0.33 2.42 8.27
CA ALA A 405 0.86 3.26 8.14
C ALA A 405 0.52 4.64 7.55
N TRP A 406 -0.31 4.68 6.51
CA TRP A 406 -0.72 5.93 5.88
C TRP A 406 -1.64 6.78 6.75
N ILE A 407 -2.59 6.17 7.47
CA ILE A 407 -3.42 6.90 8.44
C ILE A 407 -2.55 7.43 9.58
N GLY A 408 -1.62 6.60 10.07
CA GLY A 408 -0.78 6.94 11.21
C GLY A 408 0.31 7.94 10.93
N ILE A 409 0.66 8.22 9.67
CA ILE A 409 1.78 9.13 9.39
C ILE A 409 1.54 10.55 9.89
N TYR A 410 0.28 11.01 9.87
CA TYR A 410 -0.09 12.32 10.39
C TYR A 410 -0.01 12.41 11.91
N PHE A 411 -0.26 11.30 12.63
CA PHE A 411 -0.28 11.26 14.09
C PHE A 411 1.05 10.76 14.71
N SER A 412 1.82 10.00 13.93
CA SER A 412 3.07 9.36 14.30
C SER A 412 3.98 9.28 13.06
N PRO A 413 4.77 10.35 12.79
CA PRO A 413 5.64 10.42 11.61
C PRO A 413 6.69 9.31 11.53
N LEU A 414 7.03 8.68 12.66
CA LEU A 414 7.99 7.59 12.77
C LEU A 414 7.36 6.19 12.69
N LEU A 415 6.04 6.07 12.55
CA LEU A 415 5.36 4.80 12.32
C LEU A 415 5.92 4.02 11.11
N PRO A 416 6.35 4.66 9.99
CA PRO A 416 7.03 3.97 8.90
C PRO A 416 8.29 3.20 9.34
N ALA A 417 9.02 3.65 10.36
CA ALA A 417 10.19 2.92 10.88
C ALA A 417 9.79 1.55 11.46
N ILE A 418 8.68 1.52 12.21
CA ILE A 418 8.11 0.29 12.77
C ILE A 418 7.63 -0.63 11.63
N GLN A 419 7.05 -0.05 10.58
CA GLN A 419 6.62 -0.82 9.40
C GLN A 419 7.79 -1.42 8.62
N ILE A 420 8.93 -0.73 8.52
CA ILE A 420 10.16 -1.27 7.92
C ILE A 420 10.60 -2.53 8.68
N VAL A 421 10.66 -2.45 10.02
CA VAL A 421 11.01 -3.60 10.86
C VAL A 421 9.99 -4.73 10.71
N LYS A 422 8.69 -4.41 10.77
CA LYS A 422 7.59 -5.36 10.57
C LYS A 422 7.71 -6.10 9.24
N PHE A 423 7.83 -5.39 8.12
CA PHE A 423 7.92 -6.01 6.79
C PHE A 423 9.22 -6.77 6.57
N PHE A 424 10.33 -6.31 7.16
CA PHE A 424 11.59 -7.04 7.10
C PHE A 424 11.50 -8.39 7.82
N ILE A 425 10.97 -8.41 9.04
CA ILE A 425 10.78 -9.65 9.80
C ILE A 425 9.74 -10.55 9.10
N LEU A 426 8.62 -9.98 8.65
CA LEU A 426 7.56 -10.70 7.95
C LEU A 426 8.06 -11.40 6.68
N PHE A 427 9.00 -10.79 5.94
CA PHE A 427 9.62 -11.40 4.76
C PHE A 427 10.27 -12.75 5.10
N TYR A 428 11.12 -12.77 6.15
CA TYR A 428 11.81 -14.00 6.54
C TYR A 428 10.87 -15.04 7.11
N LEU A 429 9.86 -14.63 7.88
CA LEU A 429 8.90 -15.58 8.44
C LEU A 429 8.03 -16.22 7.38
N LYS A 430 7.52 -15.44 6.44
CA LYS A 430 6.72 -15.99 5.33
C LYS A 430 7.58 -16.83 4.40
N LYS A 431 8.87 -16.50 4.23
CA LYS A 431 9.83 -17.40 3.57
C LYS A 431 9.91 -18.73 4.31
N VAL A 432 10.19 -18.73 5.62
CA VAL A 432 10.33 -19.95 6.42
C VAL A 432 9.05 -20.77 6.35
N SER A 433 7.91 -20.14 6.57
CA SER A 433 6.61 -20.83 6.53
C SER A 433 6.33 -21.45 5.16
N LEU A 434 6.60 -20.72 4.07
CA LEU A 434 6.47 -21.27 2.72
C LEU A 434 7.39 -22.49 2.50
N THR A 435 8.65 -22.39 2.93
CA THR A 435 9.65 -23.45 2.69
C THR A 435 9.45 -24.70 3.55
N GLN A 436 8.91 -24.57 4.76
CA GLN A 436 8.81 -25.65 5.72
C GLN A 436 7.38 -26.19 5.90
N ASN A 437 6.35 -25.35 5.74
CA ASN A 437 4.97 -25.68 6.09
C ASN A 437 4.03 -25.81 4.89
N CYS A 438 4.33 -25.16 3.76
CA CYS A 438 3.41 -25.09 2.62
C CYS A 438 3.83 -25.97 1.45
N GLN A 439 2.84 -26.53 0.74
CA GLN A 439 3.07 -27.09 -0.59
C GLN A 439 2.98 -26.02 -1.68
N PRO A 440 3.68 -26.20 -2.81
CA PRO A 440 3.50 -25.34 -3.98
C PRO A 440 2.03 -25.33 -4.42
N PRO A 441 1.43 -24.15 -4.67
CA PRO A 441 0.03 -24.07 -5.06
C PRO A 441 -0.21 -24.86 -6.34
N ARG A 442 -1.18 -25.79 -6.32
CA ARG A 442 -1.49 -26.68 -7.45
C ARG A 442 -1.98 -25.95 -8.69
N ARG A 443 -2.48 -24.71 -8.52
CA ARG A 443 -3.03 -23.89 -9.60
C ARG A 443 -2.23 -22.61 -9.71
N THR A 444 -1.46 -22.49 -10.79
CA THR A 444 -0.83 -21.22 -11.16
C THR A 444 -1.90 -20.28 -11.69
N GLY A 445 -2.55 -19.51 -10.80
CA GLY A 445 -3.28 -18.31 -11.21
C GLY A 445 -2.34 -17.44 -12.05
N ARG A 446 -2.86 -16.73 -13.07
CA ARG A 446 -2.06 -15.91 -13.99
C ARG A 446 -1.14 -14.95 -13.21
N ALA A 447 0.09 -15.37 -12.96
CA ALA A 447 1.03 -14.65 -12.11
C ALA A 447 1.40 -13.27 -12.68
N ALA A 448 1.35 -13.12 -14.01
CA ALA A 448 1.60 -11.85 -14.69
C ALA A 448 0.61 -10.75 -14.27
N GLN A 449 -0.62 -11.09 -13.85
CA GLN A 449 -1.67 -10.11 -13.57
C GLN A 449 -1.85 -9.79 -12.08
N MET A 450 -1.42 -10.69 -11.19
CA MET A 450 -1.70 -10.55 -9.75
C MET A 450 -1.03 -9.33 -9.12
N HIS A 451 0.20 -9.00 -9.54
CA HIS A 451 0.88 -7.80 -9.06
C HIS A 451 0.08 -6.52 -9.38
N THR A 452 -0.49 -6.43 -10.58
CA THR A 452 -1.37 -5.31 -10.98
C THR A 452 -2.62 -5.26 -10.11
N THR A 453 -3.25 -6.40 -9.85
CA THR A 453 -4.43 -6.49 -8.97
C THR A 453 -4.09 -6.05 -7.54
N PHE A 454 -2.93 -6.44 -7.00
CA PHE A 454 -2.53 -6.07 -5.65
C PHE A 454 -2.30 -4.56 -5.50
N ILE A 455 -1.62 -3.95 -6.49
CA ILE A 455 -1.48 -2.49 -6.51
C ILE A 455 -2.84 -1.82 -6.67
N ALA A 456 -3.71 -2.31 -7.56
CA ALA A 456 -5.07 -1.76 -7.71
C ALA A 456 -5.88 -1.85 -6.41
N LEU A 457 -5.76 -2.94 -5.65
CA LEU A 457 -6.42 -3.09 -4.35
C LEU A 457 -5.92 -2.11 -3.28
N LEU A 458 -4.69 -1.57 -3.40
CA LEU A 458 -4.19 -0.51 -2.51
C LEU A 458 -4.81 0.87 -2.79
N PHE A 459 -5.36 1.10 -3.99
CA PHE A 459 -5.94 2.42 -4.32
C PHE A 459 -7.08 2.79 -3.41
N PHE A 460 -8.02 1.86 -3.23
CA PHE A 460 -9.23 2.14 -2.48
C PHE A 460 -8.91 2.51 -1.02
N PRO A 461 -8.13 1.71 -0.25
CA PRO A 461 -7.74 2.09 1.11
C PRO A 461 -6.90 3.37 1.20
N PHE A 462 -6.05 3.67 0.19
CA PHE A 462 -5.27 4.90 0.17
C PHE A 462 -6.15 6.14 -0.02
N PHE A 463 -6.92 6.20 -1.11
CA PHE A 463 -7.71 7.39 -1.46
C PHE A 463 -8.96 7.55 -0.59
N VAL A 464 -9.71 6.46 -0.38
CA VAL A 464 -10.96 6.50 0.39
C VAL A 464 -10.72 6.41 1.90
N GLY A 465 -9.61 5.78 2.32
CA GLY A 465 -9.27 5.62 3.74
C GLY A 465 -8.28 6.68 4.23
N ALA A 466 -7.02 6.56 3.84
CA ALA A 466 -5.96 7.38 4.45
C ALA A 466 -6.02 8.87 4.04
N LEU A 467 -6.14 9.15 2.74
CA LEU A 467 -6.17 10.52 2.23
C LEU A 467 -7.40 11.28 2.74
N SER A 468 -8.58 10.66 2.68
CA SER A 468 -9.82 11.27 3.19
C SER A 468 -9.72 11.58 4.69
N MET A 469 -9.14 10.69 5.48
CA MET A 469 -8.96 10.87 6.92
C MET A 469 -7.99 12.01 7.23
N VAL A 470 -6.81 12.02 6.60
CA VAL A 470 -5.84 13.10 6.81
C VAL A 470 -6.40 14.44 6.33
N ALA A 471 -7.12 14.47 5.20
CA ALA A 471 -7.80 15.67 4.73
C ALA A 471 -8.86 16.16 5.73
N TYR A 472 -9.70 15.26 6.24
CA TYR A 472 -10.73 15.59 7.22
C TYR A 472 -10.12 16.09 8.55
N THR A 473 -9.06 15.45 9.05
CA THR A 473 -8.31 15.95 10.23
C THR A 473 -7.78 17.36 9.99
N SER A 474 -7.18 17.62 8.84
CA SER A 474 -6.47 18.87 8.59
C SER A 474 -7.41 20.05 8.37
N TRP A 475 -8.57 19.79 7.76
CA TRP A 475 -9.51 20.84 7.34
C TRP A 475 -10.60 21.13 8.38
N SER A 476 -11.10 20.08 9.05
CA SER A 476 -12.33 20.17 9.85
C SER A 476 -12.11 20.07 11.36
N LEU A 477 -11.03 19.43 11.82
CA LEU A 477 -10.77 19.31 13.25
C LEU A 477 -9.88 20.43 13.79
N THR A 478 -10.22 20.86 15.01
CA THR A 478 -9.43 21.78 15.81
C THR A 478 -8.25 21.03 16.44
N PRO A 479 -7.00 21.48 16.23
CA PRO A 479 -5.83 20.88 16.87
C PRO A 479 -5.87 21.09 18.39
N SER A 480 -5.18 20.21 19.12
CA SER A 480 -5.03 20.31 20.57
C SER A 480 -4.34 21.61 21.01
N GLU A 481 -4.85 22.26 22.07
CA GLU A 481 -4.28 23.49 22.61
C GLU A 481 -2.92 23.26 23.30
N GLN A 482 -2.74 22.11 23.92
CA GLN A 482 -1.57 21.82 24.77
C GLN A 482 -0.44 21.06 24.05
N CYS A 483 -0.72 20.41 22.92
CA CYS A 483 0.19 19.45 22.29
C CYS A 483 0.36 19.65 20.78
N GLY A 484 1.56 19.36 20.29
CA GLY A 484 1.91 19.31 18.87
C GLY A 484 2.25 20.66 18.21
N PRO A 485 2.46 20.69 16.89
CA PRO A 485 2.91 21.87 16.18
C PRO A 485 1.82 22.94 15.98
N PHE A 486 0.56 22.55 15.83
CA PHE A 486 -0.52 23.48 15.43
C PHE A 486 -1.28 24.11 16.60
N ARG A 487 -0.63 24.30 17.75
CA ARG A 487 -1.28 24.87 18.96
C ARG A 487 -1.75 26.30 18.71
N GLY A 488 -2.96 26.61 19.18
CA GLY A 488 -3.55 27.95 19.08
C GLY A 488 -4.18 28.28 17.73
N LEU A 489 -4.26 27.31 16.81
CA LEU A 489 -4.91 27.47 15.50
C LEU A 489 -6.31 26.87 15.48
N ASN A 490 -7.22 27.45 14.69
CA ASN A 490 -8.59 26.96 14.56
C ASN A 490 -8.66 25.62 13.79
N ASN A 491 -7.83 25.44 12.77
CA ASN A 491 -7.67 24.18 12.06
C ASN A 491 -6.22 24.05 11.59
N THR A 492 -5.78 22.84 11.24
CA THR A 492 -4.40 22.65 10.75
C THR A 492 -4.17 23.40 9.44
N PHE A 493 -5.20 23.53 8.59
CA PHE A 493 -5.09 24.23 7.33
C PHE A 493 -4.86 25.74 7.48
N SER A 494 -5.24 26.38 8.59
CA SER A 494 -5.05 27.83 8.78
C SER A 494 -3.58 28.24 8.82
N VAL A 495 -2.66 27.31 9.05
CA VAL A 495 -1.21 27.52 8.91
C VAL A 495 -0.85 28.08 7.53
N VAL A 496 -1.53 27.60 6.48
CA VAL A 496 -1.33 28.10 5.12
C VAL A 496 -1.83 29.53 4.99
N GLY A 497 -2.94 29.86 5.66
CA GLY A 497 -3.46 31.23 5.70
C GLY A 497 -2.47 32.19 6.36
N VAL A 498 -1.99 31.86 7.56
CA VAL A 498 -0.98 32.65 8.29
C VAL A 498 0.27 32.87 7.45
N TRP A 499 0.77 31.80 6.81
CA TRP A 499 1.94 31.91 5.93
C TRP A 499 1.71 32.77 4.68
N ILE A 500 0.49 32.76 4.13
CA ILE A 500 0.14 33.62 3.00
C ILE A 500 0.07 35.09 3.43
N ASP A 501 -0.43 35.36 4.65
CA ASP A 501 -0.48 36.71 5.21
C ASP A 501 0.96 37.23 5.45
N ASP A 502 1.85 36.41 6.00
CA ASP A 502 3.29 36.75 6.16
C ASP A 502 3.97 37.02 4.80
N LEU A 503 3.56 36.32 3.74
CA LEU A 503 4.07 36.50 2.38
C LEU A 503 3.55 37.77 1.70
N GLU A 504 2.47 38.37 2.17
CA GLU A 504 1.94 39.61 1.61
C GLU A 504 2.87 40.80 1.92
N GLU A 505 3.58 40.75 3.06
CA GLU A 505 4.52 41.78 3.48
C GLU A 505 5.84 41.77 2.69
N ILE A 506 6.17 40.66 2.02
CA ILE A 506 7.43 40.51 1.29
C ILE A 506 7.26 41.01 -0.16
N PRO A 507 8.08 41.98 -0.63
CA PRO A 507 8.00 42.45 -2.01
C PRO A 507 8.45 41.35 -2.98
N GLY A 508 7.55 40.94 -3.88
CA GLY A 508 7.81 39.94 -4.93
C GLY A 508 7.01 38.63 -4.82
N SER A 509 6.35 38.36 -3.68
CA SER A 509 5.50 37.17 -3.45
C SER A 509 4.02 37.37 -3.76
N GLN A 510 3.61 38.54 -4.25
CA GLN A 510 2.20 38.88 -4.52
C GLN A 510 1.51 37.90 -5.48
N TRP A 511 2.25 37.25 -6.39
CA TRP A 511 1.69 36.24 -7.29
C TRP A 511 1.22 34.99 -6.52
N VAL A 512 1.88 34.61 -5.43
CA VAL A 512 1.49 33.46 -4.58
C VAL A 512 0.20 33.78 -3.84
N VAL A 513 0.15 34.98 -3.23
CA VAL A 513 -1.02 35.49 -2.51
C VAL A 513 -2.23 35.55 -3.45
N TRP A 514 -2.04 36.07 -4.68
CA TRP A 514 -3.08 36.12 -5.69
C TRP A 514 -3.63 34.73 -6.04
N ILE A 515 -2.76 33.74 -6.26
CA ILE A 515 -3.16 32.35 -6.53
C ILE A 515 -3.94 31.79 -5.35
N TYR A 516 -3.46 31.98 -4.11
CA TYR A 516 -4.15 31.46 -2.94
C TYR A 516 -5.57 32.04 -2.80
N GLN A 517 -5.70 33.37 -2.89
CA GLN A 517 -6.98 34.06 -2.70
C GLN A 517 -7.99 33.77 -3.82
N HIS A 518 -7.55 33.70 -5.09
CA HIS A 518 -8.45 33.57 -6.23
C HIS A 518 -8.63 32.13 -6.73
N VAL A 519 -7.65 31.25 -6.52
CA VAL A 519 -7.66 29.87 -7.02
C VAL A 519 -7.95 28.89 -5.90
N ILE A 520 -7.15 28.89 -4.84
CA ILE A 520 -7.24 27.88 -3.77
C ILE A 520 -8.45 28.11 -2.86
N ARG A 521 -8.77 29.37 -2.52
CA ARG A 521 -9.95 29.69 -1.70
C ARG A 521 -11.27 29.60 -2.49
N SER A 522 -11.21 29.54 -3.81
CA SER A 522 -12.39 29.55 -4.67
C SER A 522 -13.02 28.16 -4.78
N GLU A 523 -14.26 28.02 -4.31
CA GLU A 523 -15.05 26.79 -4.46
C GLU A 523 -15.24 26.41 -5.93
N LEU A 524 -15.36 27.42 -6.81
CA LEU A 524 -15.52 27.24 -8.26
C LEU A 524 -14.32 26.53 -8.89
N PHE A 525 -13.11 26.74 -8.36
CA PHE A 525 -11.92 26.10 -8.89
C PHE A 525 -11.94 24.58 -8.66
N TYR A 526 -12.31 24.14 -7.46
CA TYR A 526 -12.46 22.71 -7.18
C TYR A 526 -13.58 22.08 -8.02
N PHE A 527 -14.70 22.79 -8.20
CA PHE A 527 -15.76 22.35 -9.10
C PHE A 527 -15.25 22.16 -10.54
N LEU A 528 -14.53 23.13 -11.09
CA LEU A 528 -13.95 23.04 -12.44
C LEU A 528 -12.94 21.89 -12.57
N ILE A 529 -12.07 21.68 -11.59
CA ILE A 529 -11.14 20.52 -11.58
C ILE A 529 -11.92 19.22 -11.58
N THR A 530 -12.94 19.08 -10.73
CA THR A 530 -13.73 17.85 -10.68
C THR A 530 -14.46 17.60 -12.00
N LEU A 531 -14.98 18.64 -12.65
CA LEU A 531 -15.58 18.55 -13.98
C LEU A 531 -14.56 18.08 -15.03
N ILE A 532 -13.36 18.66 -15.04
CA ILE A 532 -12.27 18.24 -15.96
C ILE A 532 -11.91 16.77 -15.73
N ILE A 533 -11.78 16.33 -14.48
CA ILE A 533 -11.48 14.93 -14.15
C ILE A 533 -12.62 14.01 -14.64
N LEU A 534 -13.88 14.38 -14.44
CA LEU A 534 -15.03 13.62 -14.91
C LEU A 534 -15.08 13.53 -16.44
N VAL A 535 -14.79 14.61 -17.14
CA VAL A 535 -14.69 14.62 -18.62
C VAL A 535 -13.56 13.71 -19.08
N ILE A 536 -12.38 13.79 -18.45
CA ILE A 536 -11.25 12.91 -18.75
C ILE A 536 -11.62 11.44 -18.50
N MET A 537 -12.23 11.13 -17.37
CA MET A 537 -12.71 9.78 -17.06
C MET A 537 -13.73 9.28 -18.09
N TYR A 538 -14.67 10.12 -18.50
CA TYR A 538 -15.65 9.81 -19.53
C TYR A 538 -14.98 9.52 -20.88
N ILE A 539 -14.02 10.36 -21.31
CA ILE A 539 -13.25 10.14 -22.54
C ILE A 539 -12.48 8.82 -22.45
N PHE A 540 -11.78 8.54 -21.34
CA PHE A 540 -11.07 7.26 -21.16
C PHE A 540 -12.01 6.07 -21.18
N TRP A 541 -13.18 6.19 -20.57
CA TRP A 541 -14.20 5.15 -20.61
C TRP A 541 -14.68 4.90 -22.04
N GLN A 542 -14.99 5.95 -22.79
CA GLN A 542 -15.38 5.87 -24.21
C GLN A 542 -14.27 5.25 -25.08
N VAL A 543 -13.03 5.68 -24.92
CA VAL A 543 -11.87 5.08 -25.62
C VAL A 543 -11.73 3.60 -25.30
N THR A 544 -11.97 3.22 -24.05
CA THR A 544 -11.91 1.80 -23.63
C THR A 544 -13.02 0.99 -24.27
N GLN A 545 -14.24 1.52 -24.37
CA GLN A 545 -15.34 0.85 -25.07
C GLN A 545 -15.07 0.75 -26.58
N GLY A 546 -14.66 1.84 -27.23
CA GLY A 546 -14.34 1.84 -28.66
C GLY A 546 -13.20 0.87 -29.02
N ARG A 547 -12.20 0.70 -28.14
CA ARG A 547 -11.16 -0.33 -28.32
C ARG A 547 -11.73 -1.75 -28.26
N LYS A 548 -12.69 -2.02 -27.37
CA LYS A 548 -13.35 -3.34 -27.30
C LYS A 548 -14.14 -3.62 -28.57
N ASP A 549 -14.88 -2.64 -29.07
CA ASP A 549 -15.65 -2.78 -30.30
C ASP A 549 -14.74 -2.99 -31.51
N LEU A 550 -13.65 -2.23 -31.62
CA LEU A 550 -12.62 -2.41 -32.65
C LEU A 550 -12.00 -3.82 -32.59
N ILE A 551 -11.68 -4.33 -31.40
CA ILE A 551 -11.18 -5.70 -31.23
C ILE A 551 -12.23 -6.72 -31.67
N GLY A 552 -13.51 -6.48 -31.38
CA GLY A 552 -14.62 -7.30 -31.86
C GLY A 552 -14.68 -7.37 -33.39
N LEU A 553 -14.58 -6.22 -34.07
CA LEU A 553 -14.57 -6.11 -35.53
C LEU A 553 -13.34 -6.79 -36.15
N LEU A 554 -12.15 -6.56 -35.59
CA LEU A 554 -10.91 -7.20 -36.06
C LEU A 554 -10.98 -8.73 -35.94
N ARG A 555 -11.60 -9.25 -34.87
CA ARG A 555 -11.84 -10.70 -34.73
C ARG A 555 -12.79 -11.22 -35.80
N GLN A 556 -13.86 -10.50 -36.11
CA GLN A 556 -14.78 -10.89 -37.20
C GLN A 556 -14.08 -10.90 -38.55
N GLN A 557 -13.22 -9.91 -38.84
CA GLN A 557 -12.42 -9.88 -40.06
C GLN A 557 -11.45 -11.06 -40.15
N ILE A 558 -10.76 -11.42 -39.07
CA ILE A 558 -9.88 -12.59 -39.04
C ILE A 558 -10.66 -13.88 -39.34
N VAL A 559 -11.85 -14.04 -38.74
CA VAL A 559 -12.71 -15.22 -39.00
C VAL A 559 -13.13 -15.27 -40.46
N ASN A 560 -13.57 -14.14 -41.04
CA ASN A 560 -14.01 -14.09 -42.43
C ASN A 560 -12.89 -14.30 -43.46
N VAL A 561 -11.63 -13.99 -43.14
CA VAL A 561 -10.47 -14.25 -44.01
C VAL A 561 -9.98 -15.70 -43.89
N SER A 562 -10.34 -16.40 -42.82
CA SER A 562 -9.96 -17.80 -42.57
C SER A 562 -10.95 -18.86 -43.09
N VAL A 563 -12.12 -18.43 -43.58
CA VAL A 563 -13.10 -19.23 -44.33
C VAL A 563 -12.88 -19.00 -45.81
#